data_AF-A0A960R9M8-F1
#
_entry.id   AF-A0A960R9M8-F1
#
_cell.length_a   1.000
_cell.length_b   1.000
_cell.length_c   1.000
_cell.angle_alpha   90.00
_cell.angle_beta   90.00
_cell.angle_gamma   90.00
#
_symmetry.space_group_name_H-M   'P 1'
#
loop_
_entity.id
_entity.type
_entity.pdbx_description
1 polymer ?
#
loop_
_entity_poly.entity_id
_entity_poly.type
_entity_poly.pdbx_seq_one_letter_code
_entity_poly.pdbx_strand_id
1 'polypeptide(L)'
;HIKIFQSNHHSYRDLPVRLAEFGTVYRWEQSGELGGMTRVRCFTQDDAHLFCTEDQVADEIRGCLELVKIVLGTLGMHDYRVRVGLRDPDSTKYVGDPSKWDKAEAALRDAAATLGTPFTEEPGEAAFYGPKIDFVVKDVIGREWQLGTVQVDYNLPERFDLSYVGADNKPHRPVMIHRAPFGSLERFAGLLIEHFE
;
A
#
# COMPACT_ATOMS: atom_id res chain seq x y z
N HIS A 1 -3.09 12.70 5.75
CA HIS A 1 -4.46 12.11 5.66
C HIS A 1 -5.15 11.84 7.01
N ILE A 2 -4.55 11.14 7.98
CA ILE A 2 -5.19 10.83 9.30
C ILE A 2 -5.84 12.05 9.97
N LYS A 3 -5.14 13.20 10.04
CA LYS A 3 -5.68 14.42 10.65
C LYS A 3 -6.83 15.06 9.86
N ILE A 4 -6.86 14.85 8.54
CA ILE A 4 -7.97 15.29 7.68
C ILE A 4 -9.19 14.39 7.89
N PHE A 5 -8.99 13.08 8.04
CA PHE A 5 -10.06 12.18 8.45
C PHE A 5 -10.62 12.58 9.82
N GLN A 6 -9.74 12.78 10.81
CA GLN A 6 -10.12 13.14 12.18
C GLN A 6 -10.79 14.51 12.31
N SER A 7 -10.65 15.42 11.35
CA SER A 7 -11.23 16.76 11.45
C SER A 7 -12.76 16.79 11.28
N ASN A 8 -13.37 15.68 10.83
CA ASN A 8 -14.81 15.55 10.66
C ASN A 8 -15.34 14.31 11.38
N HIS A 9 -16.62 14.36 11.76
CA HIS A 9 -17.33 13.16 12.21
C HIS A 9 -17.76 12.33 11.00
N HIS A 10 -17.59 11.01 11.09
CA HIS A 10 -17.96 10.07 10.02
C HIS A 10 -18.98 9.06 10.52
N SER A 11 -20.01 8.80 9.71
CA SER A 11 -20.91 7.65 9.82
C SER A 11 -20.35 6.48 9.01
N TYR A 12 -20.75 5.25 9.35
CA TYR A 12 -20.49 4.07 8.52
C TYR A 12 -20.98 4.23 7.07
N ARG A 13 -21.97 5.11 6.84
CA ARG A 13 -22.49 5.46 5.51
C ARG A 13 -21.57 6.36 4.70
N ASP A 14 -20.69 7.10 5.36
CA ASP A 14 -19.71 7.97 4.71
C ASP A 14 -18.47 7.19 4.27
N LEU A 15 -18.29 5.97 4.80
CA LEU A 15 -17.20 5.08 4.44
C LEU A 15 -17.56 4.28 3.17
N PRO A 16 -16.59 4.08 2.25
CA PRO A 16 -15.17 4.38 2.39
C PRO A 16 -14.79 5.83 2.06
N VAL A 17 -13.96 6.45 2.93
CA VAL A 17 -13.35 7.77 2.68
C VAL A 17 -11.98 7.56 2.05
N ARG A 18 -11.75 8.13 0.86
CA ARG A 18 -10.49 7.98 0.11
C ARG A 18 -9.81 9.33 -0.02
N LEU A 19 -8.66 9.49 0.64
CA LEU A 19 -7.85 10.71 0.57
C LEU A 19 -6.59 10.43 -0.25
N ALA A 20 -6.33 11.26 -1.27
CA ALA A 20 -5.19 11.10 -2.17
C ALA A 20 -4.41 12.42 -2.26
N GLU A 21 -3.09 12.31 -2.36
CA GLU A 21 -2.16 13.43 -2.41
C GLU A 21 -0.93 13.03 -3.24
N PHE A 22 -0.46 13.94 -4.10
CA PHE A 22 0.90 13.84 -4.63
C PHE A 22 1.87 14.40 -3.57
N GLY A 23 2.14 13.59 -2.55
CA GLY A 23 2.84 14.01 -1.34
C GLY A 23 4.35 13.98 -1.52
N THR A 24 5.01 15.12 -1.39
CA THR A 24 6.48 15.19 -1.35
C THR A 24 6.98 14.85 0.04
N VAL A 25 7.86 13.85 0.11
CA VAL A 25 8.48 13.37 1.36
C VAL A 25 9.99 13.28 1.23
N TYR A 26 10.65 13.20 2.39
CA TYR A 26 12.10 13.13 2.47
C TYR A 26 12.54 11.90 3.25
N ARG A 27 13.53 11.17 2.74
CA ARG A 27 14.23 10.09 3.45
C ARG A 27 15.72 10.39 3.51
N TRP A 28 16.29 10.20 4.68
CA TRP A 28 17.73 10.35 4.89
C TRP A 28 18.48 9.09 4.43
N GLU A 29 18.45 8.87 3.11
CA GLU A 29 19.17 7.78 2.45
C GLU A 29 20.69 7.96 2.56
N GLN A 30 21.42 6.85 2.69
CA GLN A 30 22.87 6.85 2.75
C GLN A 30 23.44 7.45 1.46
N SER A 31 24.46 8.30 1.56
CA SER A 31 25.00 9.03 0.39
C SER A 31 25.53 8.11 -0.70
N GLY A 32 26.05 6.93 -0.34
CA GLY A 32 26.54 5.93 -1.29
C GLY A 32 25.44 5.12 -1.99
N GLU A 33 24.19 5.22 -1.55
CA GLU A 33 23.05 4.52 -2.16
C GLU A 33 22.24 5.41 -3.11
N LEU A 34 22.55 6.71 -3.17
CA LEU A 34 21.88 7.63 -4.09
C LEU A 34 22.23 7.29 -5.53
N GLY A 35 21.22 7.28 -6.40
CA GLY A 35 21.40 6.91 -7.80
C GLY A 35 20.33 7.52 -8.68
N GLY A 36 20.76 8.42 -9.59
CA GLY A 36 19.92 9.04 -10.61
C GLY A 36 18.54 9.45 -10.09
N MET A 37 17.50 8.94 -10.73
CA MET A 37 16.10 9.11 -10.32
C MET A 37 15.54 7.90 -9.54
N THR A 38 16.26 6.79 -9.52
CA THR A 38 15.78 5.52 -8.95
C THR A 38 15.87 5.47 -7.42
N ARG A 39 16.84 6.22 -6.83
CA ARG A 39 17.02 6.36 -5.38
C ARG A 39 17.47 7.78 -5.01
N VAL A 40 16.53 8.53 -4.44
CA VAL A 40 16.66 9.96 -4.13
C VAL A 40 16.24 10.25 -2.68
N ARG A 41 16.69 11.38 -2.12
CA ARG A 41 16.30 11.81 -0.78
C ARG A 41 14.97 12.55 -0.72
N CYS A 42 14.59 13.20 -1.81
CA CYS A 42 13.35 13.95 -1.95
C CYS A 42 12.58 13.30 -3.08
N PHE A 43 11.35 12.87 -2.82
CA PHE A 43 10.50 12.24 -3.83
C PHE A 43 9.04 12.54 -3.58
N THR A 44 8.25 12.52 -4.65
CA THR A 44 6.81 12.70 -4.60
C THR A 44 6.13 11.38 -4.91
N GLN A 45 5.20 10.97 -4.04
CA GLN A 45 4.42 9.74 -4.25
C GLN A 45 2.97 10.06 -4.60
N ASP A 46 2.35 9.22 -5.41
CA ASP A 46 0.91 9.22 -5.68
C ASP A 46 0.12 8.56 -4.53
N ASP A 47 0.41 9.02 -3.33
CA ASP A 47 0.00 8.39 -2.08
C ASP A 47 -1.50 8.60 -1.82
N ALA A 48 -2.20 7.53 -1.47
CA ALA A 48 -3.57 7.60 -1.02
C ALA A 48 -3.81 6.70 0.20
N HIS A 49 -4.65 7.19 1.09
CA HIS A 49 -5.07 6.51 2.30
C HIS A 49 -6.58 6.41 2.31
N LEU A 50 -7.08 5.17 2.34
CA LEU A 50 -8.48 4.83 2.36
C LEU A 50 -8.86 4.44 3.78
N PHE A 51 -9.96 4.97 4.28
CA PHE A 51 -10.55 4.62 5.56
C PHE A 51 -11.85 3.89 5.26
N CYS A 52 -11.98 2.65 5.71
CA CYS A 52 -13.11 1.79 5.41
C CYS A 52 -13.52 0.96 6.62
N THR A 53 -14.71 0.35 6.57
CA THR A 53 -15.16 -0.62 7.57
C THR A 53 -14.47 -1.98 7.36
N GLU A 54 -14.47 -2.88 8.36
CA GLU A 54 -13.84 -4.20 8.21
C GLU A 54 -14.42 -5.02 7.04
N ASP A 55 -15.72 -4.92 6.80
CA ASP A 55 -16.42 -5.62 5.70
C ASP A 55 -16.07 -5.05 4.31
N GLN A 56 -15.66 -3.78 4.23
CA GLN A 56 -15.28 -3.13 2.97
C GLN A 56 -13.82 -3.40 2.55
N VAL A 57 -12.98 -3.93 3.45
CA VAL A 57 -11.53 -4.08 3.23
C VAL A 57 -11.23 -4.88 1.96
N ALA A 58 -11.90 -6.01 1.75
CA ALA A 58 -11.64 -6.89 0.61
C ALA A 58 -11.95 -6.20 -0.73
N ASP A 59 -13.06 -5.46 -0.81
CA ASP A 59 -13.47 -4.75 -2.02
C ASP A 59 -12.56 -3.55 -2.30
N GLU A 60 -12.16 -2.81 -1.26
CA GLU A 60 -11.23 -1.69 -1.43
C GLU A 60 -9.83 -2.15 -1.86
N ILE A 61 -9.31 -3.26 -1.31
CA ILE A 61 -8.05 -3.84 -1.78
C ILE A 61 -8.19 -4.24 -3.26
N ARG A 62 -9.27 -4.93 -3.64
CA ARG A 62 -9.50 -5.34 -5.04
C ARG A 62 -9.49 -4.13 -5.97
N GLY A 63 -10.20 -3.06 -5.63
CA GLY A 63 -10.21 -1.82 -6.41
C GLY A 63 -8.83 -1.16 -6.52
N CYS A 64 -8.02 -1.21 -5.46
CA CYS A 64 -6.64 -0.73 -5.51
C CYS A 64 -5.77 -1.55 -6.47
N LEU A 65 -5.89 -2.88 -6.44
CA LEU A 65 -5.12 -3.77 -7.31
C LEU A 65 -5.55 -3.65 -8.78
N GLU A 66 -6.85 -3.49 -9.04
CA GLU A 66 -7.37 -3.20 -10.39
C GLU A 66 -6.80 -1.89 -10.94
N LEU A 67 -6.71 -0.85 -10.12
CA LEU A 67 -6.10 0.41 -10.53
C LEU A 67 -4.62 0.23 -10.91
N VAL A 68 -3.83 -0.52 -10.12
CA VAL A 68 -2.43 -0.80 -10.48
C VAL A 68 -2.34 -1.57 -11.80
N LYS A 69 -3.22 -2.56 -12.01
CA LYS A 69 -3.29 -3.29 -13.29
C LYS A 69 -3.62 -2.38 -14.47
N ILE A 70 -4.58 -1.46 -14.31
CA ILE A 70 -4.93 -0.47 -15.36
C ILE A 70 -3.71 0.38 -15.68
N VAL A 71 -3.00 0.86 -14.65
CA VAL A 71 -1.79 1.67 -14.82
C VAL A 71 -0.71 0.89 -15.58
N LEU A 72 -0.32 -0.29 -15.11
CA LEU A 72 0.72 -1.10 -15.75
C LEU A 72 0.33 -1.51 -17.18
N GLY A 73 -0.92 -1.91 -17.39
CA GLY A 73 -1.44 -2.29 -18.70
C GLY A 73 -1.47 -1.13 -19.70
N THR A 74 -1.82 0.08 -19.23
CA THR A 74 -1.83 1.29 -20.08
C THR A 74 -0.41 1.68 -20.52
N LEU A 75 0.58 1.39 -19.67
CA LEU A 75 1.99 1.67 -19.94
C LEU A 75 2.69 0.53 -20.69
N GLY A 76 1.99 -0.53 -21.10
CA GLY A 76 2.60 -1.68 -21.77
C GLY A 76 3.52 -2.52 -20.87
N MET A 77 3.51 -2.31 -19.55
CA MET A 77 4.31 -3.05 -18.58
C MET A 77 3.64 -4.37 -18.24
N HIS A 78 3.83 -5.37 -19.10
CA HIS A 78 3.22 -6.70 -18.95
C HIS A 78 4.07 -7.70 -18.15
N ASP A 79 5.38 -7.48 -18.04
CA ASP A 79 6.30 -8.32 -17.26
C ASP A 79 6.46 -7.79 -15.83
N TYR A 80 5.55 -8.21 -14.95
CA TYR A 80 5.61 -7.91 -13.52
C TYR A 80 5.29 -9.15 -12.69
N ARG A 81 5.88 -9.23 -11.50
CA ARG A 81 5.51 -10.21 -10.48
C ARG A 81 4.78 -9.53 -9.32
N VAL A 82 3.84 -10.25 -8.74
CA VAL A 82 3.13 -9.82 -7.53
C VAL A 82 3.80 -10.47 -6.33
N ARG A 83 4.03 -9.69 -5.28
CA ARG A 83 4.62 -10.16 -4.04
C ARG A 83 3.73 -9.81 -2.86
N VAL A 84 3.42 -10.78 -2.01
CA VAL A 84 2.72 -10.59 -0.75
C VAL A 84 3.76 -10.61 0.37
N GLY A 85 4.07 -9.43 0.92
CA GLY A 85 4.97 -9.27 2.06
C GLY A 85 4.26 -9.56 3.38
N LEU A 86 4.75 -10.57 4.09
CA LEU A 86 4.17 -11.06 5.35
C LEU A 86 5.06 -10.72 6.54
N ARG A 87 4.51 -10.81 7.75
CA ARG A 87 5.33 -10.66 8.95
C ARG A 87 6.30 -11.84 9.07
N ASP A 88 7.48 -11.54 9.59
CA ASP A 88 8.44 -12.54 10.05
C ASP A 88 8.07 -12.94 11.48
N PRO A 89 7.71 -14.20 11.75
CA PRO A 89 7.30 -14.66 13.07
C PRO A 89 8.34 -14.41 14.17
N ASP A 90 9.63 -14.40 13.81
CA ASP A 90 10.74 -14.31 14.76
C ASP A 90 11.21 -12.86 15.00
N SER A 91 10.58 -11.88 14.34
CA SER A 91 10.99 -10.48 14.41
C SER A 91 10.13 -9.66 15.39
N THR A 92 10.80 -8.88 16.24
CA THR A 92 10.15 -7.93 17.17
C THR A 92 9.79 -6.59 16.53
N LYS A 93 10.03 -6.41 15.23
CA LYS A 93 9.81 -5.12 14.54
C LYS A 93 8.33 -4.80 14.27
N TYR A 94 7.45 -5.79 14.33
CA TYR A 94 6.03 -5.64 13.99
C TYR A 94 5.22 -5.16 15.19
N VAL A 95 4.40 -4.15 14.97
CA VAL A 95 3.56 -3.55 16.02
C VAL A 95 2.09 -3.95 15.83
N GLY A 96 1.33 -3.96 16.93
CA GLY A 96 -0.10 -4.23 16.92
C GLY A 96 -0.47 -5.64 17.38
N ASP A 97 -1.76 -5.95 17.31
CA ASP A 97 -2.33 -7.20 17.79
C ASP A 97 -2.09 -8.35 16.79
N PRO A 98 -1.58 -9.52 17.23
CA PRO A 98 -1.36 -10.67 16.35
C PRO A 98 -2.60 -11.11 15.57
N SER A 99 -3.80 -11.00 16.13
CA SER A 99 -5.05 -11.37 15.47
C SER A 99 -5.43 -10.42 14.33
N LYS A 100 -5.10 -9.12 14.47
CA LYS A 100 -5.30 -8.13 13.41
C LYS A 100 -4.35 -8.36 12.24
N TRP A 101 -3.13 -8.78 12.55
CA TRP A 101 -2.18 -9.22 11.55
C TRP A 101 -2.67 -10.46 10.79
N ASP A 102 -3.20 -11.47 11.48
CA ASP A 102 -3.74 -12.68 10.83
C ASP A 102 -4.88 -12.31 9.86
N LYS A 103 -5.78 -11.41 10.29
CA LYS A 103 -6.83 -10.85 9.42
C LYS A 103 -6.27 -10.11 8.21
N ALA A 104 -5.28 -9.24 8.42
CA ALA A 104 -4.66 -8.44 7.37
C ALA A 104 -3.96 -9.30 6.32
N GLU A 105 -3.20 -10.31 6.76
CA GLU A 105 -2.50 -11.24 5.88
C GLU A 105 -3.48 -12.12 5.10
N ALA A 106 -4.54 -12.62 5.75
CA ALA A 106 -5.58 -13.37 5.07
C ALA A 106 -6.27 -12.52 3.98
N ALA A 107 -6.66 -11.28 4.31
CA ALA A 107 -7.29 -10.37 3.36
C ALA A 107 -6.40 -10.09 2.13
N LEU A 108 -5.08 -9.94 2.32
CA LEU A 108 -4.16 -9.75 1.21
C LEU A 108 -3.93 -11.02 0.40
N ARG A 109 -3.86 -12.21 1.02
CA ARG A 109 -3.77 -13.48 0.28
C ARG A 109 -5.01 -13.69 -0.59
N ASP A 110 -6.19 -13.47 -0.04
CA ASP A 110 -7.45 -13.58 -0.77
C ASP A 110 -7.51 -12.59 -1.93
N ALA A 111 -7.12 -11.33 -1.69
CA ALA A 111 -7.06 -10.33 -2.74
C ALA A 111 -6.04 -10.66 -3.83
N ALA A 112 -4.84 -11.12 -3.47
CA ALA A 112 -3.81 -11.54 -4.42
C ALA A 112 -4.29 -12.73 -5.28
N ALA A 113 -4.98 -13.71 -4.69
CA ALA A 113 -5.55 -14.84 -5.42
C ALA A 113 -6.58 -14.41 -6.48
N THR A 114 -7.31 -13.32 -6.25
CA THR A 114 -8.28 -12.80 -7.23
C THR A 114 -7.64 -12.14 -8.46
N LEU A 115 -6.34 -11.83 -8.41
CA LEU A 115 -5.65 -11.21 -9.55
C LEU A 115 -5.45 -12.17 -10.72
N GLY A 116 -5.50 -13.48 -10.49
CA GLY A 116 -5.15 -14.46 -11.53
C GLY A 116 -3.71 -14.34 -12.04
N THR A 117 -2.84 -13.65 -11.28
CA THR A 117 -1.41 -13.51 -11.56
C THR A 117 -0.64 -14.32 -10.52
N PRO A 118 0.40 -15.07 -10.90
CA PRO A 118 1.27 -15.74 -9.93
C PRO A 118 1.82 -14.72 -8.91
N PHE A 119 1.72 -15.05 -7.63
CA PHE A 119 2.30 -14.25 -6.56
C PHE A 119 3.21 -15.09 -5.68
N THR A 120 4.20 -14.45 -5.07
CA THR A 120 5.06 -15.04 -4.04
C THR A 120 4.69 -14.52 -2.66
N GLU A 121 4.72 -15.39 -1.65
CA GLU A 121 4.65 -14.98 -0.25
C GLU A 121 6.08 -14.83 0.28
N GLU A 122 6.42 -13.64 0.79
CA GLU A 122 7.77 -13.32 1.27
C GLU A 122 7.70 -12.89 2.74
N PRO A 123 8.03 -13.80 3.69
CA PRO A 123 8.15 -13.47 5.11
C PRO A 123 9.25 -12.43 5.34
N GLY A 124 8.99 -11.43 6.19
CA GLY A 124 9.97 -10.39 6.50
C GLY A 124 9.81 -9.10 5.70
N GLU A 125 9.10 -9.18 4.57
CA GLU A 125 8.91 -8.06 3.65
C GLU A 125 7.69 -7.18 3.98
N ALA A 126 6.92 -7.48 5.03
CA ALA A 126 5.85 -6.60 5.50
C ALA A 126 6.37 -5.23 6.01
N ALA A 127 5.50 -4.21 5.97
CA ALA A 127 5.75 -2.97 6.70
C ALA A 127 5.67 -3.23 8.21
N PHE A 128 6.22 -2.35 9.04
CA PHE A 128 6.20 -2.57 10.50
C PHE A 128 4.78 -2.55 11.10
N TYR A 129 3.80 -1.95 10.42
CA TYR A 129 2.42 -1.76 10.86
C TYR A 129 1.39 -2.66 10.14
N GLY A 130 1.80 -3.42 9.13
CA GLY A 130 0.89 -4.29 8.39
C GLY A 130 1.52 -4.99 7.19
N PRO A 131 0.87 -6.03 6.67
CA PRO A 131 1.32 -6.72 5.47
C PRO A 131 1.01 -5.89 4.22
N LYS A 132 1.64 -6.23 3.09
CA LYS A 132 1.50 -5.49 1.84
C LYS A 132 1.55 -6.36 0.59
N ILE A 133 0.88 -5.93 -0.47
CA ILE A 133 1.06 -6.43 -1.84
C ILE A 133 1.90 -5.43 -2.60
N ASP A 134 3.01 -5.90 -3.16
CA ASP A 134 3.91 -5.13 -4.00
C ASP A 134 3.87 -5.65 -5.45
N PHE A 135 3.90 -4.72 -6.40
CA PHE A 135 4.08 -5.00 -7.82
C PHE A 135 5.54 -4.72 -8.17
N VAL A 136 6.25 -5.77 -8.54
CA VAL A 136 7.67 -5.73 -8.87
C VAL A 136 7.82 -5.84 -10.38
N VAL A 137 8.39 -4.79 -10.98
CA VAL A 137 8.62 -4.67 -12.42
C VAL A 137 10.11 -4.79 -12.69
N LYS A 138 10.48 -5.40 -13.80
CA LYS A 138 11.87 -5.47 -14.26
C LYS A 138 12.18 -4.33 -15.21
N ASP A 139 13.33 -3.71 -15.05
CA ASP A 139 13.86 -2.81 -16.07
C ASP A 139 14.54 -3.58 -17.22
N VAL A 140 15.02 -2.82 -18.23
CA VAL A 140 15.61 -3.38 -19.46
C VAL A 140 16.91 -4.15 -19.26
N ILE A 141 17.60 -3.97 -18.13
CA ILE A 141 18.80 -4.75 -17.77
C ILE A 141 18.51 -5.80 -16.69
N GLY A 142 17.25 -6.01 -16.34
CA GLY A 142 16.78 -7.08 -15.46
C GLY A 142 16.82 -6.77 -13.96
N ARG A 143 17.01 -5.51 -13.54
CA ARG A 143 16.89 -5.14 -12.12
C ARG A 143 15.41 -5.06 -11.74
N GLU A 144 15.10 -5.52 -10.52
CA GLU A 144 13.75 -5.54 -9.99
C GLU A 144 13.44 -4.26 -9.21
N TRP A 145 12.28 -3.66 -9.51
CA TRP A 145 11.82 -2.43 -8.88
C TRP A 145 10.41 -2.57 -8.35
N GLN A 146 10.24 -2.25 -7.07
CA GLN A 146 8.93 -2.06 -6.48
C GLN A 146 8.34 -0.73 -6.97
N LEU A 147 7.20 -0.80 -7.66
CA LEU A 147 6.41 0.34 -8.12
C LEU A 147 5.12 0.44 -7.28
N GLY A 148 4.11 -0.36 -7.64
CA GLY A 148 2.81 -0.36 -6.99
C GLY A 148 2.85 -1.02 -5.62
N THR A 149 2.22 -0.41 -4.62
CA THR A 149 2.05 -1.04 -3.30
C THR A 149 0.64 -0.81 -2.75
N VAL A 150 0.08 -1.83 -2.11
CA VAL A 150 -1.18 -1.77 -1.36
C VAL A 150 -0.93 -2.40 0.00
N GLN A 151 -1.24 -1.69 1.09
CA GLN A 151 -0.91 -2.11 2.46
C GLN A 151 -2.12 -1.95 3.35
N VAL A 152 -2.37 -2.92 4.23
CA VAL A 152 -3.51 -2.88 5.16
C VAL A 152 -3.00 -2.59 6.56
N ASP A 153 -3.53 -1.54 7.18
CA ASP A 153 -3.09 -1.02 8.47
C ASP A 153 -4.25 -0.95 9.47
N TYR A 154 -4.17 -1.80 10.49
CA TYR A 154 -5.08 -1.82 11.64
C TYR A 154 -4.50 -1.11 12.87
N ASN A 155 -3.26 -0.65 12.79
CA ASN A 155 -2.48 -0.12 13.90
C ASN A 155 -2.53 1.41 13.98
N LEU A 156 -2.31 2.14 12.88
CA LEU A 156 -2.38 3.59 12.92
C LEU A 156 -3.78 4.12 13.28
N PRO A 157 -4.91 3.54 12.82
CA PRO A 157 -6.23 3.95 13.31
C PRO A 157 -6.40 3.86 14.82
N GLU A 158 -5.82 2.84 15.47
CA GLU A 158 -5.83 2.71 16.93
C GLU A 158 -4.94 3.74 17.60
N ARG A 159 -3.70 3.88 17.11
CA ARG A 159 -2.72 4.81 17.70
C ARG A 159 -3.17 6.26 17.65
N PHE A 160 -3.97 6.63 16.65
CA PHE A 160 -4.49 7.98 16.46
C PHE A 160 -5.93 8.16 16.97
N ASP A 161 -6.49 7.14 17.63
CA ASP A 161 -7.85 7.16 18.18
C ASP A 161 -8.91 7.54 17.13
N LEU A 162 -8.77 7.02 15.90
CA LEU A 162 -9.71 7.28 14.83
C LEU A 162 -11.01 6.53 15.07
N SER A 163 -12.15 7.16 14.78
CA SER A 163 -13.44 6.49 14.92
C SER A 163 -14.46 6.96 13.87
N TYR A 164 -15.45 6.10 13.64
CA TYR A 164 -16.68 6.40 12.92
C TYR A 164 -17.88 5.85 13.70
N VAL A 165 -19.08 6.33 13.41
CA VAL A 165 -20.32 5.83 14.04
C VAL A 165 -20.90 4.67 13.22
N GLY A 166 -20.94 3.49 13.83
CA GLY A 166 -21.47 2.27 13.22
C GLY A 166 -22.99 2.27 13.04
N ALA A 167 -23.51 1.26 12.33
CA ALA A 167 -24.96 1.07 12.17
C ALA A 167 -25.68 0.76 13.50
N ASP A 168 -24.93 0.29 14.50
CA ASP A 168 -25.36 0.09 15.88
C ASP A 168 -25.29 1.37 16.74
N ASN A 169 -24.98 2.51 16.12
CA ASN A 169 -24.82 3.82 16.75
C ASN A 169 -23.71 3.88 17.81
N LYS A 170 -22.73 2.97 17.74
CA LYS A 170 -21.54 2.96 18.61
C LYS A 170 -20.30 3.45 17.83
N PRO A 171 -19.26 3.93 18.53
CA PRO A 171 -17.99 4.22 17.88
C PRO A 171 -17.27 2.93 17.49
N HIS A 172 -16.82 2.86 16.24
CA HIS A 172 -16.00 1.77 15.69
C HIS A 172 -14.70 2.32 15.11
N ARG A 173 -13.68 1.47 15.00
CA ARG A 173 -12.39 1.81 14.41
C ARG A 173 -12.40 1.55 12.90
N PRO A 174 -12.02 2.52 12.06
CA PRO A 174 -11.84 2.26 10.63
C PRO A 174 -10.56 1.44 10.41
N VAL A 175 -10.54 0.68 9.32
CA VAL A 175 -9.31 0.08 8.76
C VAL A 175 -8.73 1.07 7.76
N MET A 176 -7.40 1.23 7.77
CA MET A 176 -6.71 2.10 6.84
C MET A 176 -6.00 1.27 5.77
N ILE A 177 -6.18 1.63 4.50
CA ILE A 177 -5.45 1.03 3.38
C ILE A 177 -4.57 2.10 2.75
N HIS A 178 -3.27 1.82 2.68
CA HIS A 178 -2.30 2.65 1.99
C HIS A 178 -2.15 2.16 0.57
N ARG A 179 -2.11 3.07 -0.40
CA ARG A 179 -1.81 2.71 -1.78
C ARG A 179 -0.95 3.76 -2.47
N ALA A 180 -0.05 3.30 -3.31
CA ALA A 180 0.68 4.14 -4.27
C ALA A 180 0.83 3.32 -5.57
N PRO A 181 -0.06 3.50 -6.56
CA PRO A 181 0.01 2.81 -7.85
C PRO A 181 1.33 3.00 -8.63
N PHE A 182 1.84 4.23 -8.70
CA PHE A 182 3.10 4.55 -9.37
C PHE A 182 4.31 4.42 -8.42
N GLY A 183 4.10 4.68 -7.12
CA GLY A 183 5.18 4.79 -6.17
C GLY A 183 5.78 6.20 -6.20
N SER A 184 7.10 6.32 -6.16
CA SER A 184 7.76 7.63 -6.38
C SER A 184 7.73 7.99 -7.86
N LEU A 185 7.29 9.21 -8.17
CA LEU A 185 7.26 9.73 -9.54
C LEU A 185 8.66 9.79 -10.16
N GLU A 186 9.69 10.08 -9.36
CA GLU A 186 11.08 10.10 -9.78
C GLU A 186 11.53 8.70 -10.22
N ARG A 187 11.30 7.69 -9.37
CA ARG A 187 11.63 6.30 -9.73
C ARG A 187 10.84 5.85 -10.94
N PHE A 188 9.54 6.14 -10.96
CA PHE A 188 8.65 5.76 -12.04
C PHE A 188 9.10 6.38 -13.38
N ALA A 189 9.43 7.67 -13.41
CA ALA A 189 9.98 8.33 -14.59
C ALA A 189 11.33 7.73 -15.03
N GLY A 190 12.22 7.42 -14.07
CA GLY A 190 13.48 6.73 -14.37
C GLY A 190 13.25 5.37 -15.06
N LEU A 191 12.27 4.60 -14.59
CA LEU A 191 11.90 3.32 -15.22
C LEU A 191 11.27 3.49 -16.58
N LEU A 192 10.42 4.50 -16.78
CA LEU A 192 9.83 4.77 -18.09
C LEU A 192 10.89 5.16 -19.13
N ILE A 193 11.89 5.94 -18.74
CA ILE A 193 13.01 6.31 -19.63
C ILE A 193 13.75 5.05 -20.07
N GLU A 194 14.07 4.15 -19.14
CA GLU A 194 14.75 2.89 -19.48
C GLU A 194 13.85 1.95 -20.30
N HIS A 195 12.55 1.90 -20.03
CA HIS A 195 11.61 0.94 -20.65
C HIS A 195 11.28 1.23 -22.13
N PHE A 196 11.35 2.49 -22.55
CA PHE A 196 10.94 2.95 -23.88
C PHE A 196 12.10 3.43 -24.76
N GLU A 197 13.35 3.13 -24.40
CA GLU A 197 14.52 3.33 -25.28
C GLU A 197 14.52 2.41 -26.52
#